data_AF-A0A919CHI4-F1
#
_entry.id   AF-A0A919CHI4-F1
#
_cell.length_a   1.000
_cell.length_b   1.000
_cell.length_c   1.000
_cell.angle_alpha   90.00
_cell.angle_beta   90.00
_cell.angle_gamma   90.00
#
_symmetry.space_group_name_H-M   'P 1'
#
loop_
_entity.id
_entity.type
_entity.pdbx_description
1 polymer ?
#
loop_
_entity_poly.entity_id
_entity_poly.type
_entity_poly.pdbx_seq_one_letter_code
_entity_poly.pdbx_strand_id
1 'polypeptide(L)'
;MSYTQLMFMHLATVLPAALIGGYLLIARKGSSVHRLLGKIYMILMLATALITLAMPGTVGGTVLGHFGPIHIFSIVVLISVPRAYSAIRRGDQRTHQISMVMTYIGAILIAGGFTLAPDRYLHDVLFVNGFDAKP
;
A
#
# COMPACT_ATOMS: atom_id res chain seq x y z
N MET A 1 -15.81 11.52 8.65
CA MET A 1 -14.33 11.40 8.76
C MET A 1 -13.73 12.53 7.95
N SER A 2 -12.86 13.34 8.55
CA SER A 2 -12.12 14.36 7.79
C SER A 2 -11.04 13.69 6.93
N TYR A 3 -10.58 14.39 5.88
CA TYR A 3 -9.48 13.92 5.04
C TYR A 3 -8.23 13.57 5.86
N THR A 4 -7.86 14.43 6.81
CA THR A 4 -6.69 14.25 7.68
C THR A 4 -6.79 12.97 8.53
N GLN A 5 -7.98 12.63 9.02
CA GLN A 5 -8.21 11.39 9.76
C GLN A 5 -7.98 10.16 8.87
N LEU A 6 -8.55 10.17 7.66
CA LEU A 6 -8.34 9.09 6.68
C LEU A 6 -6.86 8.95 6.33
N MET A 7 -6.17 10.07 6.11
CA MET A 7 -4.75 10.11 5.80
C MET A 7 -3.91 9.45 6.90
N PHE A 8 -4.12 9.79 8.16
CA PHE A 8 -3.39 9.18 9.27
C PHE A 8 -3.73 7.69 9.45
N MET A 9 -4.99 7.29 9.29
CA MET A 9 -5.36 5.86 9.33
C MET A 9 -4.71 5.06 8.20
N HIS A 10 -4.65 5.63 7.00
CA HIS A 10 -3.93 5.02 5.88
C HIS A 10 -2.44 4.93 6.17
N LEU A 11 -1.83 5.99 6.68
CA LEU A 11 -0.41 5.98 7.04
C LEU A 11 -0.09 4.94 8.11
N ALA A 12 -0.95 4.82 9.13
CA ALA A 12 -0.83 3.85 10.22
C ALA A 12 -0.95 2.39 9.75
N THR A 13 -1.58 2.14 8.60
CA THR A 13 -1.72 0.80 8.03
C THR A 13 -0.65 0.50 6.98
N VAL A 14 -0.34 1.45 6.09
CA VAL A 14 0.60 1.25 4.98
C VAL A 14 2.06 1.24 5.44
N LEU A 15 2.45 2.05 6.45
CA LEU A 15 3.83 2.06 6.95
C LEU A 15 4.27 0.71 7.53
N PRO A 16 3.56 0.10 8.50
CA PRO A 16 3.93 -1.23 8.97
C PRO A 16 3.81 -2.28 7.85
N ALA A 17 2.84 -2.14 6.93
CA ALA A 17 2.74 -3.05 5.77
C ALA A 17 3.99 -2.97 4.88
N ALA A 18 4.53 -1.78 4.63
CA ALA A 18 5.75 -1.59 3.86
C ALA A 18 6.95 -2.26 4.51
N LEU A 19 7.16 -2.06 5.82
CA LEU A 19 8.26 -2.68 6.56
C LEU A 19 8.14 -4.21 6.59
N ILE A 20 6.95 -4.72 6.91
CA ILE A 20 6.69 -6.17 6.95
C ILE A 20 6.84 -6.79 5.56
N GLY A 21 6.29 -6.14 4.52
CA GLY A 21 6.38 -6.60 3.14
C GLY A 21 7.83 -6.67 2.66
N GLY A 22 8.63 -5.63 2.92
CA GLY A 22 10.06 -5.61 2.58
C GLY A 22 10.82 -6.74 3.27
N TYR A 23 10.56 -6.97 4.56
CA TYR A 23 11.12 -8.10 5.28
C TYR A 23 10.67 -9.45 4.69
N LEU A 24 9.40 -9.63 4.35
CA LEU A 24 8.87 -10.88 3.80
C LEU A 24 9.48 -11.25 2.44
N LEU A 25 9.84 -10.26 1.63
CA LEU A 25 10.49 -10.48 0.33
C LEU A 25 11.88 -11.11 0.48
N ILE A 26 12.65 -10.69 1.49
CA ILE A 26 14.00 -11.23 1.76
C ILE A 26 13.97 -12.47 2.65
N ALA A 27 13.01 -12.57 3.57
CA ALA A 27 12.94 -13.64 4.56
C ALA A 27 12.82 -15.04 3.94
N ARG A 28 13.15 -16.07 4.75
CA ARG A 28 12.96 -17.48 4.36
C ARG A 28 11.47 -17.78 4.18
N LYS A 29 11.11 -18.16 2.96
CA LYS A 29 9.75 -18.41 2.52
C LYS A 29 9.21 -19.68 3.18
N GLY A 30 7.92 -19.68 3.54
CA GLY A 30 7.22 -20.83 4.10
C GLY A 30 7.46 -21.14 5.59
N SER A 31 8.34 -20.41 6.28
CA SER A 31 8.54 -20.50 7.74
C SER A 31 7.29 -20.07 8.52
N SER A 32 7.16 -20.49 9.79
CA SER A 32 6.03 -20.07 10.64
C SER A 32 5.96 -18.55 10.79
N VAL A 33 7.12 -17.89 10.91
CA VAL A 33 7.23 -16.43 10.95
C VAL A 33 6.76 -15.79 9.64
N HIS A 34 7.19 -16.32 8.49
CA HIS A 34 6.75 -15.84 7.18
C HIS A 34 5.22 -15.97 7.01
N ARG A 35 4.63 -17.08 7.48
CA ARG A 35 3.17 -17.29 7.40
C ARG A 35 2.40 -16.34 8.31
N LEU A 36 2.87 -16.08 9.53
CA LEU A 36 2.23 -15.16 10.46
C LEU A 36 2.31 -13.71 9.94
N LEU A 37 3.52 -13.24 9.63
CA LEU A 37 3.74 -11.90 9.12
C LEU A 37 3.07 -11.69 7.76
N GLY A 38 3.03 -12.72 6.90
CA GLY A 38 2.30 -12.68 5.63
C GLY A 38 0.81 -12.44 5.81
N LYS A 39 0.17 -13.07 6.80
CA LYS A 39 -1.24 -12.81 7.13
C LYS A 39 -1.45 -11.37 7.61
N ILE A 40 -0.61 -10.89 8.52
CA ILE A 40 -0.67 -9.51 9.03
C ILE A 40 -0.52 -8.52 7.87
N TYR A 41 0.50 -8.71 7.03
CA TYR A 41 0.72 -7.92 5.82
C TYR A 41 -0.52 -7.88 4.91
N MET A 42 -1.12 -9.03 4.60
CA MET A 42 -2.31 -9.10 3.75
C MET A 42 -3.49 -8.33 4.35
N ILE A 43 -3.73 -8.44 5.65
CA ILE A 43 -4.80 -7.70 6.34
C ILE A 43 -4.53 -6.20 6.29
N LEU A 44 -3.31 -5.76 6.57
CA LEU A 44 -2.93 -4.35 6.51
C LEU A 44 -3.08 -3.78 5.10
N MET A 45 -2.69 -4.53 4.06
CA MET A 45 -2.85 -4.11 2.67
C MET A 45 -4.32 -3.97 2.27
N LEU A 46 -5.19 -4.89 2.70
CA LEU A 46 -6.63 -4.78 2.45
C LEU A 46 -7.24 -3.58 3.17
N ALA A 47 -6.88 -3.35 4.45
CA ALA A 47 -7.32 -2.19 5.20
C ALA A 47 -6.86 -0.89 4.52
N THR A 48 -5.58 -0.82 4.12
CA THR A 48 -5.00 0.31 3.39
C THR A 48 -5.80 0.62 2.13
N ALA A 49 -6.09 -0.39 1.31
CA ALA A 49 -6.84 -0.23 0.06
C ALA A 49 -8.26 0.27 0.28
N LEU A 50 -8.96 -0.24 1.32
CA LEU A 50 -10.30 0.22 1.68
C LEU A 50 -10.30 1.67 2.17
N ILE A 51 -9.31 2.06 2.99
CA ILE A 51 -9.19 3.45 3.46
C ILE A 51 -8.90 4.38 2.28
N THR A 52 -8.02 3.99 1.35
CA THR A 52 -7.70 4.79 0.16
C THR A 52 -8.91 4.94 -0.77
N LEU A 53 -9.78 3.93 -0.88
CA LEU A 53 -11.04 4.06 -1.63
C LEU A 53 -11.99 5.11 -1.02
N ALA A 54 -11.97 5.27 0.31
CA ALA A 54 -12.75 6.28 1.01
C ALA A 54 -12.13 7.68 0.96
N MET A 55 -10.88 7.81 0.49
CA MET A 55 -10.26 9.11 0.27
C MET A 55 -10.76 9.74 -1.04
N PRO A 56 -11.07 11.05 -1.03
CA PRO A 56 -11.36 11.78 -2.26
C PRO A 56 -10.16 11.78 -3.21
N GLY A 57 -10.34 11.35 -4.44
CA GLY A 57 -9.31 11.36 -5.47
C GLY A 57 -9.14 12.76 -6.07
N THR A 58 -8.46 13.66 -5.37
CA THR A 58 -8.31 15.06 -5.79
C THR A 58 -7.28 15.30 -6.90
N VAL A 59 -6.64 14.27 -7.46
CA VAL A 59 -5.48 14.45 -8.37
C VAL A 59 -5.71 13.86 -9.76
N GLY A 60 -5.41 14.69 -10.78
CA GLY A 60 -5.43 14.33 -12.20
C GLY A 60 -6.78 14.51 -12.90
N GLY A 61 -7.73 15.19 -12.24
CA GLY A 61 -9.14 15.09 -12.60
C GLY A 61 -9.77 13.87 -11.94
N THR A 62 -11.03 14.02 -11.56
CA THR A 62 -11.81 12.93 -10.99
C THR A 62 -12.57 12.22 -12.11
N VAL A 63 -12.46 10.90 -12.18
CA VAL A 63 -13.50 10.11 -12.84
C VAL A 63 -14.68 10.06 -11.86
N LEU A 64 -15.85 10.55 -12.30
CA LEU A 64 -17.08 10.64 -11.50
C LEU A 64 -17.00 11.53 -10.24
N GLY A 65 -16.13 12.53 -10.19
CA GLY A 65 -16.05 13.43 -9.02
C GLY A 65 -15.28 12.86 -7.80
N HIS A 66 -14.81 11.59 -7.84
CA HIS A 66 -14.22 10.94 -6.68
C HIS A 66 -12.99 10.05 -6.97
N PHE A 67 -12.86 9.42 -8.14
CA PHE A 67 -11.80 8.44 -8.39
C PHE A 67 -10.63 9.09 -9.14
N GLY A 68 -9.46 9.11 -8.51
CA GLY A 68 -8.21 9.48 -9.17
C GLY A 68 -7.49 8.26 -9.76
N PRO A 69 -6.47 8.44 -10.62
CA PRO A 69 -5.68 7.34 -11.17
C PRO A 69 -5.05 6.43 -10.09
N ILE A 70 -4.83 6.97 -8.89
CA ILE A 70 -4.23 6.25 -7.76
C ILE A 70 -5.20 5.22 -7.16
N HIS A 71 -6.52 5.41 -7.29
CA HIS A 71 -7.52 4.43 -6.81
C HIS A 71 -7.43 3.08 -7.54
N ILE A 72 -6.85 3.06 -8.74
CA ILE A 72 -6.60 1.82 -9.48
C ILE A 72 -5.71 0.87 -8.66
N PHE A 73 -4.71 1.40 -7.94
CA PHE A 73 -3.86 0.59 -7.08
C PHE A 73 -4.66 -0.09 -5.95
N SER A 74 -5.64 0.60 -5.36
CA SER A 74 -6.52 0.01 -4.33
C SER A 74 -7.33 -1.16 -4.89
N ILE A 75 -7.90 -1.01 -6.10
CA ILE A 75 -8.66 -2.08 -6.76
C ILE A 75 -7.74 -3.28 -7.04
N VAL A 76 -6.54 -3.01 -7.55
CA VAL A 76 -5.55 -4.07 -7.81
C VAL A 76 -5.19 -4.82 -6.53
N VAL A 77 -5.02 -4.14 -5.39
CA VAL A 77 -4.77 -4.79 -4.08
C VAL A 77 -5.95 -5.65 -3.66
N LEU A 78 -7.17 -5.12 -3.73
CA LEU A 78 -8.40 -5.83 -3.35
C LEU A 78 -8.63 -7.11 -4.17
N ILE A 79 -8.12 -7.18 -5.40
CA ILE A 79 -8.17 -8.39 -6.23
C ILE A 79 -6.97 -9.30 -5.96
N SER A 80 -5.77 -8.72 -5.91
CA SER A 80 -4.50 -9.46 -5.87
C SER A 80 -4.29 -10.18 -4.55
N VAL A 81 -4.65 -9.55 -3.43
CA VAL A 81 -4.44 -10.13 -2.09
C VAL A 81 -5.33 -11.36 -1.87
N PRO A 82 -6.66 -11.33 -2.10
CA PRO A 82 -7.49 -12.54 -2.00
C PRO A 82 -7.09 -13.63 -2.99
N ARG A 83 -6.69 -13.25 -4.21
CA ARG A 83 -6.15 -14.19 -5.21
C ARG A 83 -4.89 -14.88 -4.70
N ALA A 84 -3.94 -14.13 -4.14
CA ALA A 84 -2.70 -14.68 -3.60
C ALA A 84 -2.93 -15.59 -2.38
N TYR A 85 -3.90 -15.24 -1.52
CA TYR A 85 -4.30 -16.09 -0.40
C TYR A 85 -4.95 -17.39 -0.88
N SER A 86 -5.84 -17.30 -1.88
CA SER A 86 -6.49 -18.47 -2.48
C SER A 86 -5.49 -19.37 -3.20
N ALA A 87 -4.51 -18.79 -3.89
CA ALA A 87 -3.43 -19.51 -4.57
C ALA A 87 -2.61 -20.35 -3.58
N ILE A 88 -2.14 -19.76 -2.47
CA ILE A 88 -1.35 -20.50 -1.49
C ILE A 88 -2.17 -21.59 -0.78
N ARG A 89 -3.47 -21.38 -0.58
CA ARG A 89 -4.39 -22.40 -0.04
C ARG A 89 -4.54 -23.61 -0.96
N ARG A 90 -4.41 -23.41 -2.28
CA ARG A 90 -4.42 -24.47 -3.30
C ARG A 90 -3.03 -25.08 -3.58
N GLY A 91 -1.99 -24.64 -2.86
CA GLY A 91 -0.61 -25.07 -3.10
C GLY A 91 0.08 -24.38 -4.29
N ASP A 92 -0.57 -23.42 -4.94
CA ASP A 92 0.02 -22.64 -6.04
C ASP A 92 0.92 -21.53 -5.49
N GLN A 93 2.16 -21.92 -5.20
CA GLN A 93 3.19 -21.02 -4.67
C GLN A 93 3.62 -19.96 -5.67
N ARG A 94 3.63 -20.30 -6.97
CA ARG A 94 4.07 -19.40 -8.04
C ARG A 94 3.13 -18.20 -8.15
N THR A 95 1.82 -18.45 -8.22
CA THR A 95 0.83 -17.36 -8.26
C THR A 95 0.85 -16.55 -6.97
N HIS A 96 0.99 -17.19 -5.80
CA HIS A 96 1.12 -16.48 -4.53
C HIS A 96 2.31 -15.50 -4.53
N GLN A 97 3.50 -15.99 -4.91
CA GLN A 97 4.73 -15.18 -4.95
C GLN A 97 4.60 -14.01 -5.93
N ILE A 98 4.16 -14.27 -7.16
CA ILE A 98 4.00 -13.22 -8.18
C ILE A 98 3.01 -12.16 -7.69
N SER A 99 1.84 -12.57 -7.17
CA SER A 99 0.84 -11.62 -6.68
C SER A 99 1.35 -10.81 -5.49
N MET A 100 2.10 -11.40 -4.56
CA MET A 100 2.69 -10.68 -3.41
C MET A 100 3.76 -9.67 -3.85
N VAL A 101 4.66 -10.07 -4.76
CA VAL A 101 5.70 -9.18 -5.31
C VAL A 101 5.08 -8.02 -6.09
N MET A 102 4.14 -8.30 -6.98
CA MET A 102 3.47 -7.27 -7.77
C MET A 102 2.65 -6.32 -6.90
N THR A 103 2.01 -6.84 -5.84
CA THR A 103 1.32 -6.01 -4.84
C THR A 103 2.30 -5.07 -4.14
N TYR A 104 3.46 -5.57 -3.70
CA TYR A 104 4.46 -4.75 -3.02
C TYR A 104 5.03 -3.66 -3.94
N ILE A 105 5.44 -4.03 -5.16
CA ILE A 105 6.00 -3.07 -6.12
C ILE A 105 4.94 -2.03 -6.51
N GLY A 106 3.74 -2.46 -6.90
CA GLY A 106 2.69 -1.57 -7.36
C GLY A 106 2.12 -0.69 -6.25
N ALA A 107 1.63 -1.30 -5.18
CA ALA A 107 0.83 -0.61 -4.17
C ALA A 107 1.65 0.02 -3.04
N ILE A 108 2.92 -0.34 -2.87
CA ILE A 108 3.81 0.31 -1.89
C ILE A 108 4.84 1.17 -2.61
N LEU A 109 5.66 0.60 -3.52
CA LEU A 109 6.76 1.36 -4.11
C LEU A 109 6.28 2.39 -5.14
N ILE A 110 5.48 1.98 -6.12
CA ILE A 110 5.00 2.88 -7.17
C ILE A 110 3.98 3.88 -6.59
N ALA A 111 2.94 3.38 -5.90
CA ALA A 111 1.95 4.23 -5.26
C ALA A 111 2.56 5.16 -4.20
N GLY A 112 3.50 4.67 -3.38
CA GLY A 112 4.26 5.49 -2.43
C GLY A 112 5.14 6.52 -3.14
N GLY A 113 5.77 6.17 -4.26
CA GLY A 113 6.50 7.14 -5.09
C GLY A 113 5.63 8.31 -5.57
N PHE A 114 4.38 8.06 -5.95
CA PHE A 114 3.43 9.13 -6.30
C PHE A 114 3.12 10.09 -5.14
N THR A 115 3.31 9.66 -3.89
CA THR A 115 3.16 10.55 -2.72
C THR A 115 4.33 11.51 -2.53
N LEU A 116 5.45 11.31 -3.24
CA LEU A 116 6.61 12.20 -3.23
C LEU A 116 6.55 13.27 -4.34
N ALA A 117 5.50 13.28 -5.17
CA ALA A 117 5.31 14.34 -6.14
C ALA A 117 5.11 15.71 -5.44
N PRO A 118 5.42 16.84 -6.10
CA PRO A 118 5.15 18.17 -5.56
C PRO A 118 3.67 18.34 -5.16
N ASP A 119 3.42 19.19 -4.17
CA ASP A 119 2.09 19.44 -3.56
C ASP A 119 1.48 18.24 -2.82
N ARG A 120 2.31 17.27 -2.43
CA ARG A 120 1.91 16.13 -1.58
C ARG A 120 2.43 16.29 -0.17
N TYR A 121 1.63 15.86 0.79
CA TYR A 121 1.99 15.90 2.21
C TYR A 121 3.38 15.30 2.52
N LEU A 122 3.71 14.13 1.95
CA LEU A 122 5.02 13.51 2.19
C LEU A 122 6.18 14.23 1.48
N HIS A 123 5.93 14.86 0.33
CA HIS A 123 6.91 15.74 -0.30
C HIS A 123 7.21 16.94 0.58
N ASP A 124 6.17 17.60 1.11
CA ASP A 124 6.33 18.78 1.95
C ASP A 124 7.01 18.47 3.27
N VAL A 125 6.77 17.28 3.84
CA VAL A 125 7.47 16.83 5.06
C VAL A 125 8.94 16.50 4.77
N LEU A 126 9.25 15.88 3.63
CA LEU A 126 10.60 15.37 3.35
C LEU A 126 11.53 16.39 2.70
N PHE A 127 11.02 17.22 1.79
CA PHE A 127 11.85 18.09 0.94
C PHE A 127 11.68 19.58 1.24
N VAL A 128 10.52 20.02 1.73
CA VAL A 128 10.27 21.42 2.08
C VAL A 128 10.57 21.61 3.57
N ASN A 129 9.69 21.15 4.46
CA ASN A 129 9.86 21.30 5.91
C ASN A 129 10.98 20.42 6.50
N GLY A 130 11.39 19.35 5.81
CA GLY A 130 12.43 18.42 6.25
C GLY A 130 13.86 18.89 5.95
N PHE A 131 14.05 19.72 4.93
CA PHE A 131 15.36 20.31 4.55
C PHE A 131 15.45 21.81 4.82
N ASP A 132 14.32 22.52 4.98
CA ASP A 132 14.28 23.95 5.36
C ASP A 132 14.32 24.17 6.89
N ALA A 133 14.80 23.19 7.66
CA ALA A 133 15.39 23.46 8.97
C ALA A 133 16.71 24.22 8.78
N LYS A 134 16.62 25.46 8.28
CA LYS A 134 17.72 26.42 8.38
C LYS A 134 18.00 26.66 9.86
N PRO A 135 19.25 26.55 10.34
CA PRO A 135 19.64 27.19 11.58
C PRO A 135 19.51 28.72 11.48
#